data_AF-A0A0L0V8Y4-F1
#
_entry.id   AF-A0A0L0V8Y4-F1
#
_cell.length_a   1.000
_cell.length_b   1.000
_cell.length_c   1.000
_cell.angle_alpha   90.00
_cell.angle_beta   90.00
_cell.angle_gamma   90.00
#
_symmetry.space_group_name_H-M   'P 1'
#
loop_
_entity.id
_entity.type
_entity.pdbx_description
1 polymer ?
#
loop_
_entity_poly.entity_id
_entity_poly.type
_entity_poly.pdbx_seq_one_letter_code
_entity_poly.pdbx_strand_id
1 'polypeptide(L)'
;MSHQSQDQATALATIQQAIQEDHLWMAAWLLAQFIKKPYTLSKEQLKSLEADKAHHRNQVFAAFLGLELTAQKHAMEDITDWFENGFMFEIVKSNSWKKHTTDPELLSLRKAVAIYCRATGFLGALILMAKQPAKIAEATEEMGSVPNTKAFQW
;
A
#
# COMPACT_ATOMS: atom_id res chain seq x y z
N MET A 1 -10.80 16.47 -28.28
CA MET A 1 -10.73 16.25 -26.82
C MET A 1 -10.55 17.60 -26.15
N SER A 2 -11.31 17.92 -25.10
CA SER A 2 -11.11 19.19 -24.40
C SER A 2 -9.77 19.16 -23.65
N HIS A 3 -9.11 20.31 -23.47
CA HIS A 3 -7.87 20.38 -22.68
C HIS A 3 -8.03 19.76 -21.27
N GLN A 4 -9.22 19.87 -20.70
CA GLN A 4 -9.57 19.30 -19.39
C GLN A 4 -9.59 17.77 -19.38
N SER A 5 -10.02 17.11 -20.47
CA SER A 5 -10.00 15.63 -20.55
C SER A 5 -8.58 15.09 -20.69
N GLN A 6 -7.70 15.83 -21.37
CA GLN A 6 -6.29 15.46 -21.54
C GLN A 6 -5.52 15.61 -20.21
N ASP A 7 -5.70 16.74 -19.51
CA ASP A 7 -5.08 17.01 -18.19
C ASP A 7 -5.50 15.96 -17.15
N GLN A 8 -6.80 15.60 -17.13
CA GLN A 8 -7.31 14.53 -16.27
C GLN A 8 -6.65 13.18 -16.56
N ALA A 9 -6.58 12.77 -17.83
CA ALA A 9 -6.02 11.48 -18.20
C ALA A 9 -4.54 11.37 -17.81
N THR A 10 -3.78 12.44 -18.05
CA THR A 10 -2.37 12.52 -17.65
C THR A 10 -2.22 12.43 -16.13
N ALA A 11 -2.97 13.23 -15.37
CA ALA A 11 -2.87 13.23 -13.91
C ALA A 11 -3.24 11.88 -13.29
N LEU A 12 -4.27 11.22 -13.83
CA LEU A 12 -4.65 9.86 -13.40
C LEU A 12 -3.52 8.86 -13.68
N ALA A 13 -2.95 8.89 -14.90
CA ALA A 13 -1.86 8.00 -15.28
C ALA A 13 -0.64 8.19 -14.37
N THR A 14 -0.29 9.45 -14.03
CA THR A 14 0.82 9.73 -13.10
C THR A 14 0.54 9.18 -11.70
N ILE A 15 -0.69 9.24 -11.20
CA ILE A 15 -1.06 8.62 -9.92
C ILE A 15 -0.92 7.10 -9.99
N GLN A 16 -1.46 6.47 -11.04
CA GLN A 16 -1.36 5.02 -11.21
C GLN A 16 0.10 4.56 -11.30
N GLN A 17 0.93 5.28 -12.04
CA GLN A 17 2.36 5.00 -12.13
C GLN A 17 3.04 5.14 -10.76
N ALA A 18 2.79 6.22 -10.01
CA ALA A 18 3.36 6.38 -8.68
C ALA A 18 2.92 5.27 -7.70
N ILE A 19 1.71 4.74 -7.86
CA ILE A 19 1.23 3.59 -7.09
C ILE A 19 1.97 2.31 -7.50
N GLN A 20 2.11 2.06 -8.80
CA GLN A 20 2.80 0.88 -9.35
C GLN A 20 4.30 0.85 -9.01
N GLU A 21 4.93 2.02 -8.90
CA GLU A 21 6.34 2.18 -8.51
C GLU A 21 6.54 2.24 -6.98
N ASP A 22 5.50 1.96 -6.19
CA ASP A 22 5.51 2.04 -4.72
C ASP A 22 5.92 3.41 -4.15
N HIS A 23 5.81 4.47 -4.95
CA HIS A 23 6.06 5.87 -4.56
C HIS A 23 4.86 6.44 -3.81
N LEU A 24 4.48 5.81 -2.69
CA LEU A 24 3.22 6.06 -1.99
C LEU A 24 3.03 7.48 -1.50
N TRP A 25 4.11 8.18 -1.14
CA TRP A 25 4.02 9.57 -0.74
C TRP A 25 3.66 10.48 -1.92
N MET A 26 4.28 10.26 -3.08
CA MET A 26 3.95 10.96 -4.32
C MET A 26 2.51 10.63 -4.74
N ALA A 27 2.12 9.36 -4.67
CA ALA A 27 0.75 8.94 -4.98
C ALA A 27 -0.28 9.64 -4.09
N ALA A 28 -0.04 9.71 -2.77
CA ALA A 28 -0.91 10.41 -1.83
C ALA A 28 -1.05 11.90 -2.17
N TRP A 29 0.08 12.57 -2.44
CA TRP A 29 0.07 13.99 -2.79
C TRP A 29 -0.65 14.27 -4.10
N LEU A 30 -0.35 13.51 -5.16
CA LEU A 30 -1.01 13.63 -6.45
C LEU A 30 -2.51 13.36 -6.35
N LEU A 31 -2.90 12.33 -5.59
CA LEU A 31 -4.30 12.02 -5.31
C LEU A 31 -5.02 13.20 -4.64
N ALA A 32 -4.42 13.80 -3.61
CA ALA A 32 -5.00 14.94 -2.91
C ALA A 32 -5.21 16.15 -3.83
N GLN A 33 -4.36 16.33 -4.85
CA GLN A 33 -4.53 17.39 -5.84
C GLN A 33 -5.58 17.02 -6.90
N PHE A 34 -5.63 15.74 -7.28
CA PHE A 34 -6.58 15.23 -8.27
C PHE A 34 -8.03 15.35 -7.80
N ILE A 35 -8.32 14.97 -6.56
CA ILE A 35 -9.68 14.98 -5.99
C ILE A 35 -10.26 16.39 -5.82
N LYS A 36 -9.41 17.43 -5.77
CA LYS A 36 -9.84 18.84 -5.69
C LYS A 36 -10.29 19.40 -7.03
N LYS A 37 -9.97 18.73 -8.14
CA LYS A 37 -10.36 19.17 -9.48
C LYS A 37 -11.70 18.54 -9.87
N PRO A 38 -12.54 19.23 -10.67
CA PRO A 38 -13.84 18.73 -11.10
C PRO A 38 -13.68 17.71 -12.25
N TYR A 39 -12.86 16.69 -12.03
CA TYR A 39 -12.61 15.62 -12.98
C TYR A 39 -13.70 14.54 -12.92
N THR A 40 -13.99 13.93 -14.05
CA THR A 40 -14.98 12.84 -14.15
C THR A 40 -14.36 11.65 -14.86
N LEU A 41 -14.15 10.55 -14.13
CA LEU A 41 -13.51 9.36 -14.65
C LEU A 41 -14.41 8.65 -15.67
N SER A 42 -13.81 8.20 -16.79
CA SER A 42 -14.51 7.37 -17.77
C SER A 42 -14.71 5.94 -17.27
N LYS A 43 -15.57 5.17 -17.94
CA LYS A 43 -15.78 3.74 -17.61
C LYS A 43 -14.51 2.91 -17.80
N GLU A 44 -13.73 3.23 -18.82
CA GLU A 44 -12.46 2.57 -19.14
C GLU A 44 -11.41 2.87 -18.06
N GLN A 45 -11.31 4.13 -17.63
CA GLN A 45 -10.44 4.53 -16.51
C GLN A 45 -10.83 3.82 -15.22
N LEU A 46 -12.14 3.74 -14.92
CA LEU A 46 -12.64 3.03 -13.75
C LEU A 46 -12.29 1.54 -13.81
N LYS A 47 -12.44 0.90 -14.98
CA LYS A 47 -12.09 -0.51 -15.18
C LYS A 47 -10.59 -0.75 -14.97
N SER A 48 -9.74 0.15 -15.46
CA SER A 48 -8.29 0.10 -15.23
C SER A 48 -7.94 0.20 -13.74
N LEU A 49 -8.55 1.14 -13.01
CA LEU A 49 -8.34 1.27 -11.56
C LEU A 49 -8.81 0.04 -10.77
N GLU A 50 -9.94 -0.55 -11.16
CA GLU A 50 -10.43 -1.79 -10.54
C GLU A 50 -9.48 -2.97 -10.78
N ALA A 51 -8.90 -3.08 -11.99
CA ALA A 51 -7.89 -4.09 -12.31
C ALA A 51 -6.60 -3.88 -11.50
N ASP A 52 -6.09 -2.65 -11.42
CA ASP A 52 -4.91 -2.32 -10.61
C ASP A 52 -5.15 -2.63 -9.13
N LYS A 53 -6.35 -2.32 -8.63
CA LYS A 53 -6.73 -2.60 -7.24
C LYS A 53 -6.79 -4.09 -6.96
N ALA A 54 -7.32 -4.87 -7.91
CA ALA A 54 -7.34 -6.33 -7.79
C ALA A 54 -5.92 -6.91 -7.78
N HIS A 55 -5.03 -6.40 -8.64
CA HIS A 55 -3.62 -6.80 -8.65
C HIS A 55 -2.96 -6.56 -7.29
N HIS A 56 -3.06 -5.36 -6.73
CA HIS A 56 -2.45 -5.04 -5.43
C HIS A 56 -3.09 -5.83 -4.29
N ARG A 57 -4.39 -6.13 -4.35
CA ARG A 57 -5.03 -7.04 -3.37
C ARG A 57 -4.44 -8.45 -3.40
N ASN A 58 -4.16 -8.97 -4.59
CA ASN A 58 -3.50 -10.27 -4.70
C ASN A 58 -2.09 -10.24 -4.13
N GLN A 59 -1.35 -9.14 -4.32
CA GLN A 59 -0.03 -8.94 -3.71
C GLN A 59 -0.10 -8.86 -2.18
N VAL A 60 -1.09 -8.14 -1.62
CA VAL A 60 -1.36 -8.13 -0.17
C VAL A 60 -1.59 -9.55 0.35
N PHE A 61 -2.45 -10.32 -0.34
CA PHE A 61 -2.77 -11.68 0.06
C PHE A 61 -1.54 -12.60 0.01
N ALA A 62 -0.75 -12.52 -1.05
CA ALA A 62 0.50 -13.28 -1.17
C ALA A 62 1.50 -12.94 -0.05
N ALA A 63 1.66 -11.64 0.28
CA ALA A 63 2.54 -11.21 1.35
C ALA A 63 2.06 -11.71 2.73
N PHE A 64 0.74 -11.71 2.99
CA PHE A 64 0.16 -12.29 4.20
C PHE A 64 0.40 -13.78 4.31
N LEU A 65 0.19 -14.54 3.23
CA LEU A 65 0.49 -15.97 3.21
C LEU A 65 1.97 -16.23 3.47
N GLY A 66 2.87 -15.42 2.89
CA GLY A 66 4.29 -15.48 3.20
C GLY A 66 4.58 -15.29 4.68
N LEU A 67 3.99 -14.26 5.31
CA LEU A 67 4.16 -14.01 6.76
C LEU A 67 3.70 -15.21 7.59
N GLU A 68 2.55 -15.79 7.25
CA GLU A 68 2.01 -16.96 7.93
C GLU A 68 2.95 -18.16 7.81
N LEU A 69 3.39 -18.49 6.61
CA LEU A 69 4.30 -19.62 6.36
C LEU A 69 5.63 -19.45 7.08
N THR A 70 6.24 -18.25 7.02
CA THR A 70 7.50 -17.97 7.73
C THR A 70 7.32 -18.07 9.25
N ALA A 71 6.20 -17.57 9.79
CA ALA A 71 5.90 -17.70 11.21
C ALA A 71 5.71 -19.15 11.66
N GLN A 72 5.01 -19.97 10.86
CA GLN A 72 4.85 -21.41 11.12
C GLN A 72 6.20 -22.13 11.10
N LYS A 73 7.06 -21.83 10.11
CA LYS A 73 8.42 -22.38 10.02
C LYS A 73 9.23 -22.03 11.27
N HIS A 74 9.27 -20.77 11.68
CA HIS A 74 9.99 -20.35 12.88
C HIS A 74 9.47 -21.05 14.13
N ALA A 75 8.15 -21.20 14.27
CA ALA A 75 7.57 -21.94 15.38
C ALA A 75 8.04 -23.41 15.41
N MET A 76 8.15 -24.07 14.25
CA MET A 76 8.65 -25.45 14.21
C MET A 76 10.12 -25.54 14.57
N GLU A 77 10.94 -24.62 14.09
CA GLU A 77 12.35 -24.54 14.49
C GLU A 77 12.49 -24.32 16.00
N ASP A 78 11.67 -23.45 16.59
CA ASP A 78 11.69 -23.18 18.02
C ASP A 78 11.29 -24.42 18.84
N ILE A 79 10.33 -25.22 18.34
CA ILE A 79 9.96 -26.53 18.92
C ILE A 79 11.14 -27.50 18.82
N THR A 80 11.75 -27.67 17.66
CA THR A 80 12.92 -28.54 17.48
C THR A 80 14.08 -28.13 18.38
N ASP A 81 14.38 -26.83 18.46
CA ASP A 81 15.44 -26.29 19.31
C ASP A 81 15.19 -26.58 20.79
N TRP A 82 13.94 -26.44 21.25
CA TRP A 82 13.60 -26.70 22.64
C TRP A 82 13.55 -28.20 22.96
N PHE A 83 12.79 -28.98 22.19
CA PHE A 83 12.45 -30.37 22.54
C PHE A 83 13.48 -31.38 22.04
N GLU A 84 14.03 -31.19 20.83
CA GLU A 84 14.95 -32.16 20.23
C GLU A 84 16.41 -31.82 20.58
N ASN A 85 16.77 -30.54 20.51
CA ASN A 85 18.13 -30.09 20.79
C ASN A 85 18.37 -29.76 22.27
N GLY A 86 17.31 -29.72 23.08
CA GLY A 86 17.39 -29.49 24.53
C GLY A 86 17.83 -28.09 24.92
N PHE A 87 17.64 -27.08 24.06
CA PHE A 87 17.98 -25.70 24.41
C PHE A 87 17.09 -25.18 25.53
N MET A 88 17.67 -24.35 26.40
CA MET A 88 16.90 -23.69 27.45
C MET A 88 15.84 -22.77 26.85
N PHE A 89 14.65 -22.76 27.45
CA PHE A 89 13.52 -21.94 26.99
C PHE A 89 13.88 -20.46 26.81
N GLU A 90 14.67 -19.86 27.71
CA GLU A 90 15.06 -18.44 27.59
C GLU A 90 15.93 -18.15 26.35
N ILE A 91 16.74 -19.12 25.91
CA ILE A 91 17.53 -19.00 24.67
C ILE A 91 16.59 -19.05 23.47
N VAL A 92 15.69 -20.05 23.43
CA VAL A 92 14.71 -20.23 22.35
C VAL A 92 13.82 -18.99 22.22
N LYS A 93 13.29 -18.49 23.34
CA LYS A 93 12.47 -17.27 23.39
C LYS A 93 13.22 -16.04 22.85
N SER A 94 14.48 -15.85 23.25
CA SER A 94 15.30 -14.74 22.78
C SER A 94 15.57 -14.83 21.27
N ASN A 95 15.87 -16.03 20.78
CA ASN A 95 16.11 -16.29 19.36
C ASN A 95 14.83 -16.11 18.53
N SER A 96 13.71 -16.65 19.00
CA SER A 96 12.38 -16.50 18.39
C SER A 96 12.01 -15.03 18.22
N TRP A 97 12.17 -14.22 19.28
CA TRP A 97 11.95 -12.78 19.21
C TRP A 97 12.82 -12.10 18.15
N LYS A 98 14.10 -12.48 18.07
CA LYS A 98 15.03 -11.94 17.07
C LYS A 98 14.61 -12.33 15.65
N LYS A 99 14.21 -13.59 15.40
CA LYS A 99 13.63 -14.02 14.12
C LYS A 99 12.42 -13.16 13.76
N HIS A 100 11.51 -12.90 14.70
CA HIS A 100 10.30 -12.11 14.42
C HIS A 100 10.52 -10.60 14.23
N THR A 101 11.63 -10.04 14.71
CA THR A 101 11.87 -8.59 14.68
C THR A 101 12.95 -8.16 13.70
N THR A 102 13.88 -9.05 13.34
CA THR A 102 15.05 -8.71 12.54
C THR A 102 15.22 -9.56 11.28
N ASP A 103 14.40 -10.60 11.09
CA ASP A 103 14.47 -11.42 9.89
C ASP A 103 14.16 -10.59 8.62
N PRO A 104 15.08 -10.54 7.64
CA PRO A 104 14.91 -9.71 6.45
C PRO A 104 13.70 -10.10 5.58
N GLU A 105 13.38 -11.39 5.48
CA GLU A 105 12.25 -11.88 4.69
C GLU A 105 10.93 -11.43 5.33
N LEU A 106 10.80 -11.61 6.65
CA LEU A 106 9.63 -11.22 7.41
C LEU A 106 9.44 -9.69 7.40
N LEU A 107 10.54 -8.93 7.54
CA LEU A 107 10.50 -7.47 7.42
C LEU A 107 10.10 -7.01 6.01
N SER A 108 10.59 -7.66 4.97
CA SER A 108 10.21 -7.39 3.58
C SER A 108 8.72 -7.65 3.35
N LEU A 109 8.20 -8.78 3.83
CA LEU A 109 6.79 -9.14 3.72
C LEU A 109 5.87 -8.16 4.49
N ARG A 110 6.25 -7.74 5.70
CA ARG A 110 5.52 -6.69 6.45
C ARG A 110 5.50 -5.37 5.69
N LYS A 111 6.63 -4.99 5.08
CA LYS A 111 6.73 -3.79 4.26
C LYS A 111 5.83 -3.90 3.02
N ALA A 112 5.83 -5.05 2.34
CA ALA A 112 4.97 -5.32 1.19
C ALA A 112 3.48 -5.20 1.55
N VAL A 113 3.04 -5.81 2.67
CA VAL A 113 1.66 -5.65 3.17
C VAL A 113 1.33 -4.16 3.38
N ALA A 114 2.18 -3.41 4.07
CA ALA A 114 1.95 -1.99 4.32
C ALA A 114 1.85 -1.19 3.01
N ILE A 115 2.71 -1.49 2.03
CA ILE A 115 2.74 -0.81 0.74
C ILE A 115 1.47 -1.11 -0.06
N TYR A 116 1.18 -2.37 -0.29
CA TYR A 116 0.07 -2.78 -1.15
C TYR A 116 -1.29 -2.47 -0.51
N CYS A 117 -1.41 -2.52 0.82
CA CYS A 117 -2.62 -2.05 1.51
C CYS A 117 -2.86 -0.55 1.24
N ARG A 118 -1.83 0.30 1.33
CA ARG A 118 -1.96 1.74 1.04
C ARG A 118 -2.29 2.00 -0.43
N ALA A 119 -1.62 1.30 -1.35
CA ALA A 119 -1.92 1.34 -2.78
C ALA A 119 -3.40 1.02 -3.06
N THR A 120 -3.93 -0.06 -2.48
CA THR A 120 -5.36 -0.41 -2.64
C THR A 120 -6.30 0.63 -2.04
N GLY A 121 -5.88 1.33 -0.98
CA GLY A 121 -6.57 2.47 -0.39
C GLY A 121 -6.67 3.65 -1.34
N PHE A 122 -5.54 4.07 -1.94
CA PHE A 122 -5.50 5.18 -2.91
C PHE A 122 -6.33 4.87 -4.16
N LEU A 123 -6.22 3.66 -4.71
CA LEU A 123 -7.05 3.21 -5.83
C LEU A 123 -8.53 3.19 -5.43
N GLY A 124 -8.84 2.77 -4.20
CA GLY A 124 -10.18 2.82 -3.63
C GLY A 124 -10.76 4.23 -3.57
N ALA A 125 -9.96 5.23 -3.19
CA ALA A 125 -10.38 6.62 -3.16
C ALA A 125 -10.69 7.17 -4.56
N LEU A 126 -9.87 6.89 -5.58
CA LEU A 126 -10.15 7.27 -6.96
C LEU A 126 -11.45 6.64 -7.49
N ILE A 127 -11.66 5.35 -7.21
CA ILE A 127 -12.89 4.64 -7.59
C ILE A 127 -14.11 5.24 -6.88
N LEU A 128 -13.98 5.57 -5.59
CA LEU A 128 -15.06 6.18 -4.82
C LEU A 128 -15.40 7.57 -5.34
N MET A 129 -14.39 8.38 -5.71
CA MET A 129 -14.57 9.69 -6.34
C MET A 129 -15.45 9.58 -7.58
N ALA A 130 -15.18 8.59 -8.44
CA ALA A 130 -15.94 8.34 -9.66
C ALA A 130 -17.41 8.01 -9.39
N LYS A 131 -17.67 7.26 -8.31
CA LYS A 131 -19.00 6.71 -8.00
C LYS A 131 -19.83 7.64 -7.12
N GLN A 132 -19.20 8.41 -6.23
CA GLN A 132 -19.85 9.20 -5.17
C GLN A 132 -19.06 10.49 -4.85
N PRO A 133 -19.01 11.46 -5.78
CA PRO A 133 -18.15 12.66 -5.63
C PRO A 133 -18.47 13.51 -4.39
N ALA A 134 -19.73 13.56 -3.95
CA ALA A 134 -20.16 14.33 -2.78
C ALA A 134 -19.51 13.89 -1.46
N LYS A 135 -19.21 12.60 -1.28
CA LYS A 135 -18.65 12.06 -0.02
C LYS A 135 -17.16 12.30 0.17
N ILE A 136 -16.43 12.64 -0.90
CA ILE A 136 -14.99 12.91 -0.82
C ILE A 136 -14.70 14.35 -0.41
N ALA A 137 -15.56 15.30 -0.81
CA ALA A 137 -15.41 16.70 -0.41
C ALA A 137 -15.37 16.87 1.12
N GLU A 138 -16.25 16.16 1.84
CA GLU A 138 -16.29 16.13 3.31
C GLU A 138 -15.00 15.53 3.92
N ALA A 139 -14.48 14.44 3.35
CA ALA A 139 -13.27 13.77 3.86
C ALA A 139 -11.97 14.57 3.64
N THR A 140 -11.94 15.48 2.65
CA THR A 140 -10.74 16.28 2.35
C THR A 140 -10.55 17.50 3.24
N GLU A 141 -11.60 18.02 3.87
CA GLU A 141 -11.50 19.15 4.82
C GLU A 141 -10.78 18.74 6.12
N GLU A 142 -10.80 17.46 6.48
CA GLU A 142 -10.20 16.93 7.71
C GLU A 142 -8.68 16.68 7.63
N MET A 143 -8.09 16.56 6.42
CA MET A 143 -6.69 16.10 6.26
C MET A 143 -5.59 17.17 6.40
N GLY A 144 -5.93 18.42 6.69
CA GLY A 144 -4.95 19.46 7.08
C GLY A 144 -3.93 19.87 5.98
N SER A 145 -3.18 20.95 6.28
CA SER A 145 -2.39 21.74 5.33
C SER A 145 -1.18 21.03 4.69
N VAL A 146 -0.86 21.49 3.48
CA VAL A 146 0.22 21.05 2.55
C VAL A 146 1.63 21.13 3.18
N PRO A 147 2.50 20.11 3.01
CA PRO A 147 3.93 20.26 3.30
C PRO A 147 4.66 21.02 2.18
N ASN A 148 5.57 21.91 2.61
CA ASN A 148 6.31 22.89 1.79
C ASN A 148 7.03 22.26 0.59
N THR A 149 6.68 22.69 -0.62
CA THR A 149 7.24 22.22 -1.90
C THR A 149 8.71 22.59 -2.14
N LYS A 150 9.31 23.43 -1.29
CA LYS A 150 10.73 23.78 -1.36
C LYS A 150 11.69 22.67 -0.90
N ALA A 151 11.19 21.56 -0.36
CA ALA A 151 12.02 20.46 0.13
C ALA A 151 12.50 19.46 -0.94
N PHE A 152 12.17 19.67 -2.22
CA PHE A 152 12.39 18.67 -3.29
C PHE A 152 13.11 19.21 -4.54
N GLN A 153 13.93 20.25 -4.40
CA GLN A 153 14.91 20.60 -5.43
C GLN A 153 16.18 19.78 -5.18
N TRP A 154 16.41 18.75 -6.01
CA TRP A 154 17.71 18.10 -6.17
C TRP A 154 18.40 18.71 -7.40
#